data_AF-A0A4V4M3Z5-F1
#
_entry.id   AF-A0A4V4M3Z5-F1
#
_cell.length_a   1.000
_cell.length_b   1.000
_cell.length_c   1.000
_cell.angle_alpha   90.00
_cell.angle_beta   90.00
_cell.angle_gamma   90.00
#
_symmetry.space_group_name_H-M   'P 1'
#
loop_
_entity.id
_entity.type
_entity.pdbx_description
1 polymer ?
#
loop_
_entity_poly.entity_id
_entity_poly.type
_entity_poly.pdbx_seq_one_letter_code
_entity_poly.pdbx_strand_id
1 'polypeptide(L)'
;MSNISMAMEQMLPEFKDYEKKNLFTKLEIKSIAAKRKKLETALGKKTPCQSDYLKYIEYEITLENLKRKRMTRLKIALTPSPALYAIQKRILQLFDKATNRFRNDISLWLKFIEYLKKSGANKLLTKTFAKVINLHPSNPQLYILAASWELNINISPHSARTLLQRGLRLNSSSLDLWLSYARMELVFAERLRRRLEFDQNFTENTDPSEGVENDLNQENTDEANNSIKFNSNESDNKVMDGAILIAIVDNARKTMPSESQYAFFSSLVTLIREFPLPTIVKHSLLNHTYQSLRLALPHDADARLMIAVRAVENAPEEAGVLDKVQGLDVACNALTTAMVELQQPLMSQKGLIWLIQRYQDEQDINLKQYLNHFITTSFKSTKSKKLLTSEAYLAYLNHLRSSGESEDNIINLVDHALSRYPQSPQLHLFKLDLQPSTKAYQEALQMCPTVWELYERYVYYSLNDLDSTAILRLFEKLVADSIQGAALIRANAEEYENGNLTIHDRLLKVFVETNASHNFTPLSPRQLFPASFVTNPSPKFFEWILSLDSGMSEDLTKNLFRKWSEHPQSDSVQVSLSNLKWLLSINQSSLAFNTFNSTLAHLTSDYDKVRLEGGWQHLLNGEKKEDNDNTLMEE
;
A
#
# COMPACT_ATOMS: atom_id res chain seq x y z
N MET A 1 -38.71 -31.29 -2.92
CA MET A 1 -39.46 -31.20 -1.65
C MET A 1 -39.07 -32.28 -0.63
N SER A 2 -38.84 -33.53 -1.03
CA SER A 2 -38.42 -34.63 -0.12
C SER A 2 -37.19 -34.30 0.76
N ASN A 3 -36.11 -33.76 0.18
CA ASN A 3 -34.88 -33.41 0.94
C ASN A 3 -35.09 -32.33 2.02
N ILE A 4 -36.07 -31.42 1.83
CA ILE A 4 -36.35 -30.34 2.80
C ILE A 4 -37.15 -30.89 3.99
N SER A 5 -38.11 -31.78 3.74
CA SER A 5 -38.87 -32.45 4.81
C SER A 5 -37.92 -33.26 5.70
N MET A 6 -37.05 -34.04 5.07
CA MET A 6 -36.03 -34.85 5.76
C MET A 6 -35.07 -33.98 6.59
N ALA A 7 -34.62 -32.84 6.06
CA ALA A 7 -33.76 -31.91 6.79
C ALA A 7 -34.46 -31.33 8.03
N MET A 8 -35.74 -30.97 7.93
CA MET A 8 -36.55 -30.45 9.05
C MET A 8 -36.83 -31.52 10.10
N GLU A 9 -37.09 -32.76 9.70
CA GLU A 9 -37.29 -33.90 10.60
C GLU A 9 -36.05 -34.19 11.45
N GLN A 10 -34.85 -34.08 10.87
CA GLN A 10 -33.58 -34.22 11.58
C GLN A 10 -33.38 -33.15 12.67
N MET A 11 -34.09 -32.02 12.62
CA MET A 11 -34.01 -30.94 13.63
C MET A 11 -35.03 -31.11 14.77
N LEU A 12 -35.98 -32.05 14.69
CA LEU A 12 -36.99 -32.22 15.73
C LEU A 12 -36.40 -32.60 17.11
N PRO A 13 -35.38 -33.49 17.21
CA PRO A 13 -34.80 -33.85 18.50
C PRO A 13 -34.14 -32.67 19.22
N GLU A 14 -33.46 -31.78 18.49
CA GLU A 14 -32.83 -30.59 19.10
C GLU A 14 -33.88 -29.57 19.59
N PHE A 15 -35.01 -29.40 18.89
CA PHE A 15 -36.07 -28.50 19.34
C PHE A 15 -36.75 -29.01 20.61
N LYS A 16 -37.00 -30.31 20.72
CA LYS A 16 -37.53 -30.93 21.95
C LYS A 16 -36.57 -30.74 23.12
N ASP A 17 -35.26 -30.79 22.88
CA ASP A 17 -34.24 -30.61 23.91
C ASP A 17 -34.11 -29.13 24.33
N TYR A 18 -34.23 -28.19 23.39
CA TYR A 18 -34.30 -26.75 23.69
C TYR A 18 -35.49 -26.37 24.56
N GLU A 19 -36.65 -26.99 24.32
CA GLU A 19 -37.86 -26.80 25.10
C GLU A 19 -37.70 -27.38 26.51
N LYS A 20 -37.22 -28.64 26.63
CA LYS A 20 -36.98 -29.30 27.93
C LYS A 20 -36.02 -28.51 28.82
N LYS A 21 -34.99 -27.90 28.23
CA LYS A 21 -33.97 -27.13 28.95
C LYS A 21 -34.34 -25.64 29.13
N ASN A 22 -35.55 -25.23 28.74
CA ASN A 22 -36.02 -23.84 28.77
C ASN A 22 -35.03 -22.84 28.12
N LEU A 23 -34.29 -23.30 27.09
CA LEU A 23 -33.34 -22.46 26.34
C LEU A 23 -34.05 -21.49 25.40
N PHE A 24 -35.16 -21.96 24.83
CA PHE A 24 -36.02 -21.21 23.93
C PHE A 24 -37.48 -21.49 24.27
N THR A 25 -38.33 -20.46 24.15
CA THR A 25 -39.78 -20.64 24.30
C THR A 25 -40.39 -21.33 23.08
N LYS A 26 -41.58 -21.91 23.21
CA LYS A 26 -42.31 -22.52 22.08
C LYS A 26 -42.50 -21.55 20.89
N LEU A 27 -42.72 -20.26 21.18
CA LEU A 27 -42.88 -19.23 20.15
C LEU A 27 -41.56 -18.96 19.42
N GLU A 28 -40.44 -18.89 20.15
CA GLU A 28 -39.10 -18.74 19.56
C GLU A 28 -38.70 -19.98 18.75
N ILE A 29 -39.00 -21.18 19.23
CA ILE A 29 -38.73 -22.43 18.48
C ILE A 29 -39.51 -22.43 17.16
N LYS A 30 -40.78 -21.99 17.18
CA LYS A 30 -41.59 -21.86 15.96
C LYS A 30 -41.00 -20.84 14.98
N SER A 31 -40.48 -19.71 15.47
CA SER A 31 -39.85 -18.70 14.62
C SER A 31 -38.51 -19.18 14.04
N ILE A 32 -37.68 -19.88 14.84
CA ILE A 32 -36.44 -20.52 14.40
C ILE A 32 -36.74 -21.57 13.32
N ALA A 33 -37.72 -22.46 13.56
CA ALA A 33 -38.12 -23.48 12.59
C ALA A 33 -38.63 -22.88 11.28
N ALA A 34 -39.43 -21.80 11.35
CA ALA A 34 -39.90 -21.09 10.16
C ALA A 34 -38.74 -20.45 9.37
N LYS A 35 -37.78 -19.83 10.07
CA LYS A 35 -36.62 -19.18 9.43
C LYS A 35 -35.67 -20.21 8.81
N ARG A 36 -35.39 -21.32 9.49
CA ARG A 36 -34.63 -22.45 8.92
C ARG A 36 -35.32 -23.06 7.72
N LYS A 37 -36.64 -23.26 7.77
CA LYS A 37 -37.41 -23.75 6.61
C LYS A 37 -37.23 -22.84 5.40
N LYS A 38 -37.28 -21.51 5.56
CA LYS A 38 -37.03 -20.54 4.47
C LYS A 38 -35.61 -20.68 3.90
N LEU A 39 -34.60 -20.80 4.77
CA LEU A 39 -33.20 -20.95 4.34
C LEU A 39 -32.95 -22.31 3.65
N GLU A 40 -33.52 -23.41 4.15
CA GLU A 40 -33.48 -24.72 3.51
C GLU A 40 -34.19 -24.73 2.15
N THR A 41 -35.32 -24.02 2.02
CA THR A 41 -35.97 -23.86 0.71
C THR A 41 -35.12 -23.06 -0.26
N ALA A 42 -34.38 -22.06 0.21
CA ALA A 42 -33.45 -21.30 -0.62
C ALA A 42 -32.27 -22.18 -1.10
N LEU A 43 -31.72 -23.03 -0.23
CA LEU A 43 -30.68 -23.99 -0.59
C LEU A 43 -31.19 -25.14 -1.48
N GLY A 44 -32.45 -25.52 -1.34
CA GLY A 44 -33.11 -26.57 -2.12
C GLY A 44 -33.44 -26.21 -3.57
N LYS A 45 -33.11 -24.99 -4.02
CA LYS A 45 -33.20 -24.59 -5.43
C LYS A 45 -32.27 -25.47 -6.30
N LYS A 46 -32.53 -25.55 -7.60
CA LYS A 46 -31.68 -26.31 -8.54
C LYS A 46 -30.23 -25.77 -8.55
N THR A 47 -30.10 -24.45 -8.48
CA THR A 47 -28.83 -23.71 -8.44
C THR A 47 -28.82 -22.69 -7.30
N PRO A 48 -28.64 -23.09 -6.03
CA PRO A 48 -28.40 -22.15 -4.94
C PRO A 48 -27.15 -21.32 -5.19
N CYS A 49 -27.23 -20.05 -4.82
CA CYS A 49 -26.11 -19.14 -4.89
C CYS A 49 -25.22 -19.30 -3.65
N GLN A 50 -23.96 -18.92 -3.76
CA GLN A 50 -23.03 -18.90 -2.63
C GLN A 50 -23.56 -18.02 -1.48
N SER A 51 -24.19 -16.90 -1.81
CA SER A 51 -24.78 -15.97 -0.84
C SER A 51 -25.86 -16.62 0.02
N ASP A 52 -26.61 -17.60 -0.51
CA ASP A 52 -27.63 -18.33 0.25
C ASP A 52 -27.01 -19.21 1.35
N TYR A 53 -25.88 -19.86 1.06
CA TYR A 53 -25.11 -20.62 2.06
C TYR A 53 -24.53 -19.69 3.13
N LEU A 54 -23.93 -18.57 2.73
CA LEU A 54 -23.33 -17.62 3.68
C LEU A 54 -24.39 -17.01 4.62
N LYS A 55 -25.56 -16.60 4.09
CA LYS A 55 -26.68 -16.09 4.89
C LYS A 55 -27.18 -17.12 5.91
N TYR A 56 -27.24 -18.39 5.51
CA TYR A 56 -27.66 -19.44 6.43
C TYR A 56 -26.61 -19.73 7.51
N ILE A 57 -25.34 -19.80 7.13
CA ILE A 57 -24.23 -19.98 8.07
C ILE A 57 -24.20 -18.83 9.08
N GLU A 58 -24.32 -17.58 8.63
CA GLU A 58 -24.38 -16.40 9.49
C GLU A 58 -25.55 -16.47 10.48
N TYR A 59 -26.73 -16.85 9.99
CA TYR A 59 -27.89 -17.07 10.85
C TYR A 59 -27.63 -18.17 11.91
N GLU A 60 -27.02 -19.30 11.56
CA GLU A 60 -26.73 -20.35 12.54
C GLU A 60 -25.63 -19.93 13.54
N ILE A 61 -24.62 -19.15 13.11
CA ILE A 61 -23.59 -18.60 14.00
C ILE A 61 -24.22 -17.64 15.02
N THR A 62 -25.11 -16.74 14.57
CA THR A 62 -25.81 -15.81 15.48
C THR A 62 -26.71 -16.56 16.46
N LEU A 63 -27.37 -17.63 16.01
CA LEU A 63 -28.20 -18.47 16.87
C LEU A 63 -27.36 -19.26 17.88
N GLU A 64 -26.19 -19.78 17.49
CA GLU A 64 -25.25 -20.44 18.39
C GLU A 64 -24.75 -19.48 19.47
N ASN A 65 -24.42 -18.25 19.10
CA ASN A 65 -23.98 -17.22 20.04
C ASN A 65 -25.10 -16.86 21.03
N LEU A 66 -26.34 -16.72 20.56
CA LEU A 66 -27.51 -16.50 21.42
C LEU A 66 -27.72 -17.67 22.38
N LYS A 67 -27.64 -18.91 21.88
CA LYS A 67 -27.75 -20.12 22.69
C LYS A 67 -26.68 -20.15 23.78
N ARG A 68 -25.42 -19.87 23.44
CA ARG A 68 -24.29 -19.83 24.41
C ARG A 68 -24.53 -18.80 25.51
N LYS A 69 -24.96 -17.57 25.17
CA LYS A 69 -25.31 -16.52 26.15
C LYS A 69 -26.46 -16.94 27.08
N ARG A 70 -27.44 -17.69 26.56
CA ARG A 70 -28.56 -18.19 27.39
C ARG A 70 -28.15 -19.34 28.29
N MET A 71 -27.32 -20.27 27.79
CA MET A 71 -26.76 -21.35 28.61
C MET A 71 -25.96 -20.82 29.80
N THR A 72 -25.12 -19.80 29.59
CA THR A 72 -24.35 -19.18 30.68
C THR A 72 -25.26 -18.48 31.69
N ARG A 73 -26.26 -17.71 31.22
CA ARG A 73 -27.23 -17.02 32.09
C ARG A 73 -28.06 -17.99 32.93
N LEU A 74 -28.52 -19.09 32.33
CA LEU A 74 -29.37 -20.09 32.98
C LEU A 74 -28.58 -21.14 33.78
N LYS A 75 -27.24 -21.07 33.78
CA LYS A 75 -26.32 -22.01 34.45
C LYS A 75 -26.66 -23.48 34.17
N ILE A 76 -27.06 -23.78 32.93
CA ILE A 76 -27.43 -25.14 32.53
C ILE A 76 -26.15 -25.98 32.45
N ALA A 77 -26.15 -27.13 33.12
CA ALA A 77 -25.02 -28.07 33.09
C ALA A 77 -24.68 -28.49 31.66
N LEU A 78 -23.38 -28.56 31.31
CA LEU A 78 -22.86 -29.04 30.03
C LEU A 78 -22.98 -30.57 29.93
N THR A 79 -24.21 -31.09 30.01
CA THR A 79 -24.46 -32.50 29.73
C THR A 79 -24.42 -32.74 28.22
N PRO A 80 -23.75 -33.82 27.75
CA PRO A 80 -23.70 -34.17 26.33
C PRO A 80 -25.12 -34.49 25.86
N SER A 81 -25.70 -33.53 25.13
CA SER A 81 -27.09 -33.54 24.70
C SER A 81 -27.18 -32.96 23.29
N PRO A 82 -28.17 -33.35 22.46
CA PRO A 82 -28.33 -32.79 21.12
C PRO A 82 -28.33 -31.26 21.09
N ALA A 83 -28.93 -30.59 22.08
CA ALA A 83 -28.93 -29.13 22.20
C ALA A 83 -27.52 -28.50 22.27
N LEU A 84 -26.53 -29.24 22.77
CA LEU A 84 -25.17 -28.72 22.99
C LEU A 84 -24.41 -28.56 21.67
N TYR A 85 -24.43 -29.58 20.81
CA TYR A 85 -23.59 -29.63 19.60
C TYR A 85 -24.35 -29.53 18.28
N ALA A 86 -25.70 -29.64 18.25
CA ALA A 86 -26.41 -29.76 16.99
C ALA A 86 -26.26 -28.55 16.05
N ILE A 87 -26.29 -27.32 16.58
CA ILE A 87 -26.07 -26.11 15.76
C ILE A 87 -24.65 -26.06 15.21
N GLN A 88 -23.64 -26.38 16.03
CA GLN A 88 -22.24 -26.43 15.57
C GLN A 88 -22.07 -27.48 14.47
N LYS A 89 -22.64 -28.68 14.65
CA LYS A 89 -22.65 -29.73 13.64
C LYS A 89 -23.33 -29.25 12.35
N ARG A 90 -24.44 -28.51 12.45
CA ARG A 90 -25.12 -27.93 11.29
C ARG A 90 -24.25 -26.89 10.57
N ILE A 91 -23.60 -25.99 11.30
CA ILE A 91 -22.68 -25.00 10.72
C ILE A 91 -21.57 -25.72 9.94
N LEU A 92 -20.95 -26.75 10.53
CA LEU A 92 -19.93 -27.57 9.85
C LEU A 92 -20.49 -28.25 8.59
N GLN A 93 -21.67 -28.87 8.67
CA GLN A 93 -22.31 -29.48 7.51
C GLN A 93 -22.66 -28.48 6.40
N LEU A 94 -23.06 -27.26 6.77
CA LEU A 94 -23.34 -26.19 5.81
C LEU A 94 -22.05 -25.73 5.12
N PHE A 95 -20.97 -25.55 5.87
CA PHE A 95 -19.66 -25.27 5.30
C PHE A 95 -19.16 -26.41 4.40
N ASP A 96 -19.31 -27.67 4.82
CA ASP A 96 -18.93 -28.84 3.99
C ASP A 96 -19.73 -28.88 2.68
N LYS A 97 -21.06 -28.63 2.73
CA LYS A 97 -21.90 -28.56 1.53
C LYS A 97 -21.49 -27.37 0.65
N ALA A 98 -21.24 -26.20 1.23
CA ALA A 98 -20.87 -25.00 0.50
C ALA A 98 -19.51 -25.19 -0.19
N THR A 99 -18.50 -25.66 0.54
CA THR A 99 -17.13 -25.84 0.04
C THR A 99 -17.02 -26.98 -0.97
N ASN A 100 -17.82 -28.05 -0.85
CA ASN A 100 -17.88 -29.11 -1.87
C ASN A 100 -18.51 -28.64 -3.18
N ARG A 101 -19.43 -27.68 -3.12
CA ARG A 101 -20.11 -27.11 -4.29
C ARG A 101 -19.29 -25.99 -4.94
N PHE A 102 -18.79 -25.05 -4.14
CA PHE A 102 -18.00 -23.88 -4.57
C PHE A 102 -16.52 -24.08 -4.27
N ARG A 103 -15.92 -25.15 -4.80
CA ARG A 103 -14.53 -25.54 -4.49
C ARG A 103 -13.50 -24.47 -4.83
N ASN A 104 -13.76 -23.68 -5.87
CA ASN A 104 -12.82 -22.71 -6.40
C ASN A 104 -12.78 -21.40 -5.61
N ASP A 105 -13.77 -21.12 -4.76
CA ASP A 105 -13.79 -19.87 -4.01
C ASP A 105 -12.95 -19.97 -2.72
N ILE A 106 -11.76 -19.36 -2.78
CA ILE A 106 -10.83 -19.28 -1.65
C ILE A 106 -11.44 -18.48 -0.49
N SER A 107 -12.27 -17.47 -0.75
CA SER A 107 -12.88 -16.63 0.29
C SER A 107 -13.80 -17.44 1.19
N LEU A 108 -14.57 -18.36 0.62
CA LEU A 108 -15.40 -19.30 1.38
C LEU A 108 -14.56 -20.25 2.25
N TRP A 109 -13.45 -20.76 1.73
CA TRP A 109 -12.54 -21.61 2.48
C TRP A 109 -11.89 -20.87 3.65
N LEU A 110 -11.48 -19.62 3.45
CA LEU A 110 -10.91 -18.78 4.51
C LEU A 110 -11.93 -18.52 5.62
N LYS A 111 -13.19 -18.22 5.29
CA LYS A 111 -14.28 -18.10 6.28
C LYS A 111 -14.50 -19.39 7.06
N PHE A 112 -14.42 -20.54 6.38
CA PHE A 112 -14.55 -21.84 7.05
C PHE A 112 -13.37 -22.10 7.99
N ILE A 113 -12.14 -21.83 7.55
CA ILE A 113 -10.93 -21.93 8.37
C ILE A 113 -11.05 -21.03 9.60
N GLU A 114 -11.47 -19.77 9.45
CA GLU A 114 -11.65 -18.85 10.57
C GLU A 114 -12.67 -19.36 11.59
N TYR A 115 -13.78 -19.93 11.13
CA TYR A 115 -14.77 -20.55 12.00
C TYR A 115 -14.19 -21.77 12.76
N LEU A 116 -13.40 -22.61 12.08
CA LEU A 116 -12.72 -23.75 12.71
C LEU A 116 -11.69 -23.32 13.75
N LYS A 117 -10.96 -22.23 13.48
CA LYS A 117 -10.03 -21.61 14.46
C LYS A 117 -10.78 -21.15 15.72
N LYS A 118 -11.90 -20.44 15.55
CA LYS A 118 -12.74 -19.93 16.67
C LYS A 118 -13.41 -21.06 17.47
N SER A 119 -13.74 -22.17 16.82
CA SER A 119 -14.39 -23.32 17.49
C SER A 119 -13.41 -24.29 18.15
N GLY A 120 -12.09 -24.15 17.93
CA GLY A 120 -11.07 -25.03 18.51
C GLY A 120 -11.05 -26.44 17.90
N ALA A 121 -11.61 -26.62 16.70
CA ALA A 121 -11.71 -27.92 16.03
C ALA A 121 -10.41 -28.29 15.29
N ASN A 122 -9.30 -28.40 16.03
CA ASN A 122 -7.93 -28.49 15.48
C ASN A 122 -7.74 -29.65 14.48
N LYS A 123 -8.19 -30.87 14.82
CA LYS A 123 -8.08 -32.04 13.93
C LYS A 123 -8.82 -31.86 12.61
N LEU A 124 -10.00 -31.22 12.65
CA LEU A 124 -10.78 -30.94 11.45
C LEU A 124 -10.10 -29.84 10.64
N LEU A 125 -9.54 -28.83 11.29
CA LEU A 125 -8.83 -27.74 10.64
C LEU A 125 -7.59 -28.22 9.87
N THR A 126 -6.75 -29.10 10.44
CA THR A 126 -5.61 -29.68 9.71
C THR A 126 -6.06 -30.47 8.47
N LYS A 127 -7.17 -31.23 8.57
CA LYS A 127 -7.78 -31.90 7.40
C LYS A 127 -8.29 -30.92 6.36
N THR A 128 -8.92 -29.84 6.79
CA THR A 128 -9.41 -28.77 5.91
C THR A 128 -8.25 -28.09 5.20
N PHE A 129 -7.15 -27.75 5.89
CA PHE A 129 -5.95 -27.20 5.24
C PHE A 129 -5.41 -28.13 4.16
N ALA A 130 -5.27 -29.43 4.45
CA ALA A 130 -4.81 -30.41 3.45
C ALA A 130 -5.74 -30.45 2.22
N LYS A 131 -7.06 -30.43 2.43
CA LYS A 131 -8.06 -30.40 1.35
C LYS A 131 -7.96 -29.13 0.51
N VAL A 132 -7.86 -27.96 1.15
CA VAL A 132 -7.80 -26.66 0.48
C VAL A 132 -6.51 -26.49 -0.32
N ILE A 133 -5.37 -26.90 0.25
CA ILE A 133 -4.07 -26.86 -0.43
C ILE A 133 -4.07 -27.78 -1.66
N ASN A 134 -4.67 -28.97 -1.58
CA ASN A 134 -4.76 -29.87 -2.73
C ASN A 134 -5.65 -29.32 -3.86
N LEU A 135 -6.66 -28.50 -3.53
CA LEU A 135 -7.51 -27.84 -4.52
C LEU A 135 -6.86 -26.59 -5.12
N HIS A 136 -6.05 -25.88 -4.34
CA HIS A 136 -5.44 -24.60 -4.70
C HIS A 136 -3.92 -24.60 -4.49
N PRO A 137 -3.18 -25.49 -5.18
CA PRO A 137 -1.74 -25.66 -4.95
C PRO A 137 -0.89 -24.44 -5.30
N SER A 138 -1.36 -23.60 -6.22
CA SER A 138 -0.66 -22.40 -6.71
C SER A 138 -0.75 -21.20 -5.78
N ASN A 139 -1.55 -21.26 -4.71
CA ASN A 139 -1.71 -20.14 -3.79
C ASN A 139 -0.76 -20.27 -2.58
N PRO A 140 0.31 -19.45 -2.49
CA PRO A 140 1.30 -19.54 -1.41
C PRO A 140 0.71 -19.21 -0.03
N GLN A 141 -0.28 -18.32 0.05
CA GLN A 141 -0.85 -17.86 1.33
C GLN A 141 -1.49 -19.00 2.12
N LEU A 142 -2.04 -20.00 1.45
CA LEU A 142 -2.63 -21.18 2.10
C LEU A 142 -1.58 -22.01 2.85
N TYR A 143 -0.38 -22.14 2.29
CA TYR A 143 0.73 -22.85 2.95
C TYR A 143 1.24 -22.08 4.16
N ILE A 144 1.37 -20.75 4.05
CA ILE A 144 1.77 -19.87 5.14
C ILE A 144 0.78 -19.95 6.30
N LEU A 145 -0.52 -19.88 6.01
CA LEU A 145 -1.58 -19.99 7.00
C LEU A 145 -1.62 -21.37 7.67
N ALA A 146 -1.40 -22.45 6.91
CA ALA A 146 -1.36 -23.80 7.46
C ALA A 146 -0.11 -24.02 8.33
N ALA A 147 1.07 -23.58 7.86
CA ALA A 147 2.32 -23.72 8.60
C ALA A 147 2.34 -22.91 9.90
N SER A 148 1.84 -21.67 9.87
CA SER A 148 1.71 -20.84 11.08
C SER A 148 0.75 -21.47 12.11
N TRP A 149 -0.32 -22.13 11.65
CA TRP A 149 -1.22 -22.86 12.53
C TRP A 149 -0.53 -24.07 13.19
N GLU A 150 0.16 -24.89 12.39
CA GLU A 150 0.89 -26.07 12.89
C GLU A 150 1.99 -25.69 13.89
N LEU A 151 2.68 -24.56 13.70
CA LEU A 151 3.72 -24.08 14.62
C LEU A 151 3.16 -23.51 15.92
N ASN A 152 2.05 -22.78 15.87
CA ASN A 152 1.52 -22.08 17.03
C ASN A 152 0.65 -22.95 17.92
N ILE A 153 -0.08 -23.92 17.36
CA ILE A 153 -1.09 -24.69 18.10
C ILE A 153 -0.74 -26.15 18.21
N ASN A 154 -0.28 -26.78 17.13
CA ASN A 154 0.16 -28.17 17.18
C ASN A 154 1.63 -28.30 17.65
N ILE A 155 2.35 -27.17 17.79
CA ILE A 155 3.75 -27.09 18.22
C ILE A 155 4.64 -28.07 17.40
N SER A 156 4.29 -28.28 16.13
CA SER A 156 4.98 -29.21 15.24
C SER A 156 5.80 -28.45 14.18
N PRO A 157 7.09 -28.16 14.45
CA PRO A 157 7.96 -27.50 13.48
C PRO A 157 8.19 -28.36 12.24
N HIS A 158 8.22 -29.69 12.39
CA HIS A 158 8.40 -30.63 11.28
C HIS A 158 7.23 -30.57 10.28
N SER A 159 5.99 -30.53 10.77
CA SER A 159 4.81 -30.38 9.91
C SER A 159 4.82 -29.05 9.17
N ALA A 160 5.16 -27.96 9.88
CA ALA A 160 5.28 -26.63 9.28
C ALA A 160 6.34 -26.57 8.17
N ARG A 161 7.53 -27.14 8.41
CA ARG A 161 8.61 -27.29 7.39
C ARG A 161 8.11 -28.02 6.16
N THR A 162 7.48 -29.17 6.35
CA THR A 162 7.00 -30.01 5.25
C THR A 162 5.99 -29.28 4.38
N LEU A 163 5.08 -28.51 5.00
CA LEU A 163 4.10 -27.68 4.28
C LEU A 163 4.78 -26.56 3.49
N LEU A 164 5.68 -25.79 4.10
CA LEU A 164 6.36 -24.68 3.44
C LEU A 164 7.27 -25.16 2.30
N GLN A 165 8.06 -26.21 2.53
CA GLN A 165 8.90 -26.83 1.50
C GLN A 165 8.05 -27.40 0.35
N ARG A 166 6.90 -28.01 0.64
CA ARG A 166 5.95 -28.44 -0.40
C ARG A 166 5.42 -27.26 -1.21
N GLY A 167 5.08 -26.15 -0.54
CA GLY A 167 4.66 -24.92 -1.20
C GLY A 167 5.75 -24.35 -2.10
N LEU A 168 7.00 -24.32 -1.64
CA LEU A 168 8.15 -23.79 -2.38
C LEU A 168 8.49 -24.60 -3.63
N ARG A 169 8.26 -25.92 -3.62
CA ARG A 169 8.39 -26.75 -4.83
C ARG A 169 7.44 -26.35 -5.95
N LEU A 170 6.29 -25.78 -5.62
CA LEU A 170 5.25 -25.39 -6.58
C LEU A 170 5.27 -23.88 -6.88
N ASN A 171 5.60 -23.06 -5.88
CA ASN A 171 5.54 -21.61 -5.91
C ASN A 171 6.90 -20.99 -5.54
N SER A 172 7.97 -21.40 -6.24
CA SER A 172 9.35 -20.98 -5.95
C SER A 172 9.62 -19.49 -6.18
N SER A 173 8.78 -18.81 -6.97
CA SER A 173 8.85 -17.37 -7.21
C SER A 173 8.24 -16.52 -6.08
N SER A 174 7.49 -17.13 -5.15
CA SER A 174 6.78 -16.37 -4.12
C SER A 174 7.73 -15.92 -3.00
N LEU A 175 7.98 -14.60 -2.97
CA LEU A 175 8.76 -13.93 -1.92
C LEU A 175 8.19 -14.16 -0.52
N ASP A 176 6.87 -14.01 -0.35
CA ASP A 176 6.19 -14.20 0.94
C ASP A 176 6.42 -15.60 1.51
N LEU A 177 6.42 -16.62 0.65
CA LEU A 177 6.58 -18.00 1.08
C LEU A 177 8.01 -18.26 1.59
N TRP A 178 9.02 -17.76 0.88
CA TRP A 178 10.42 -17.83 1.31
C TRP A 178 10.66 -17.09 2.64
N LEU A 179 10.13 -15.88 2.78
CA LEU A 179 10.27 -15.09 4.00
C LEU A 179 9.52 -15.73 5.18
N SER A 180 8.34 -16.29 4.94
CA SER A 180 7.62 -17.04 5.97
C SER A 180 8.41 -18.26 6.44
N TYR A 181 9.13 -18.92 5.52
CA TYR A 181 9.96 -20.07 5.85
C TYR A 181 11.18 -19.68 6.68
N ALA A 182 11.90 -18.64 6.26
CA ALA A 182 12.99 -18.04 7.03
C ALA A 182 12.54 -17.62 8.44
N ARG A 183 11.40 -16.91 8.54
CA ARG A 183 10.81 -16.47 9.83
C ARG A 183 10.48 -17.65 10.74
N MET A 184 9.87 -18.68 10.18
CA MET A 184 9.47 -19.90 10.89
C MET A 184 10.70 -20.60 11.50
N GLU A 185 11.78 -20.74 10.72
CA GLU A 185 13.03 -21.35 11.19
C GLU A 185 13.71 -20.53 12.29
N LEU A 186 13.72 -19.20 12.18
CA LEU A 186 14.26 -18.33 13.22
C LEU A 186 13.47 -18.42 14.53
N VAL A 187 12.14 -18.44 14.46
CA VAL A 187 11.28 -18.68 15.62
C VAL A 187 11.55 -20.05 16.25
N PHE A 188 11.80 -21.07 15.44
CA PHE A 188 12.13 -22.40 15.95
C PHE A 188 13.51 -22.44 16.63
N ALA A 189 14.54 -21.88 15.99
CA ALA A 189 15.90 -21.81 16.55
C ALA A 189 15.91 -21.11 17.91
N GLU A 190 15.15 -20.02 18.05
CA GLU A 190 15.04 -19.29 19.30
C GLU A 190 14.24 -20.03 20.39
N ARG A 191 13.16 -20.72 20.01
CA ARG A 191 12.43 -21.58 20.96
C ARG A 191 13.33 -22.71 21.47
N LEU A 192 14.14 -23.30 20.60
CA LEU A 192 15.09 -24.34 20.96
C LEU A 192 16.17 -23.80 21.91
N ARG A 193 16.74 -22.63 21.59
CA ARG A 193 17.72 -21.94 22.43
C ARG A 193 17.20 -21.68 23.84
N ARG A 194 16.03 -21.04 23.98
CA ARG A 194 15.44 -20.74 25.29
C ARG A 194 15.14 -21.99 26.12
N ARG A 195 14.74 -23.07 25.45
CA ARG A 195 14.52 -24.36 26.12
C ARG A 195 15.85 -24.90 26.68
N LEU A 196 16.92 -24.90 25.89
CA LEU A 196 18.22 -25.38 26.33
C LEU A 196 18.83 -24.50 27.43
N GLU A 197 18.69 -23.17 27.35
CA GLU A 197 19.10 -22.24 28.42
C GLU A 197 18.32 -22.50 29.72
N PHE A 198 17.02 -22.75 29.63
CA PHE A 198 16.21 -23.12 30.79
C PHE A 198 16.65 -24.45 31.40
N ASP A 199 16.88 -25.47 30.58
CA ASP A 199 17.28 -26.80 31.04
C ASP A 199 18.66 -26.78 31.74
N GLN A 200 19.61 -25.97 31.25
CA GLN A 200 20.92 -25.75 31.90
C GLN A 200 20.79 -25.15 33.31
N ASN A 201 19.91 -24.17 33.49
CA ASN A 201 19.69 -23.52 34.78
C ASN A 201 19.08 -24.46 35.84
N PHE A 202 18.35 -25.51 35.45
CA PHE A 202 17.84 -26.52 36.38
C PHE A 202 18.90 -27.53 36.80
N THR A 203 19.83 -27.86 35.89
CA THR A 203 20.93 -28.78 36.20
C THR A 203 21.98 -28.18 37.14
N GLU A 204 22.16 -26.85 37.14
CA GLU A 204 23.12 -26.19 38.06
C GLU A 204 22.54 -25.95 39.46
N ASN A 205 21.22 -25.97 39.64
CA ASN A 205 20.54 -25.71 40.93
C ASN A 205 20.09 -26.99 41.65
N THR A 206 20.51 -28.17 41.20
CA THR A 206 20.25 -29.44 41.88
C THR A 206 21.54 -29.98 42.48
N ASP A 207 21.77 -29.69 43.77
CA ASP A 207 22.80 -30.34 44.56
C ASP A 207 22.58 -31.86 44.58
N PRO A 208 23.62 -32.70 44.37
CA PRO A 208 23.51 -34.15 44.38
C PRO A 208 23.53 -34.71 45.81
N SER A 209 22.60 -34.26 46.65
CA SER A 209 22.43 -34.78 48.01
C SER A 209 20.99 -34.63 48.47
N GLU A 210 20.18 -35.63 48.19
CA GLU A 210 19.39 -36.35 49.21
C GLU A 210 18.65 -37.50 48.54
N GLY A 211 19.13 -38.72 48.79
CA GLY A 211 18.39 -39.92 48.47
C GLY A 211 17.19 -40.04 49.40
N VAL A 212 15.99 -40.03 48.82
CA VAL A 212 14.81 -40.60 49.45
C VAL A 212 14.11 -41.46 48.41
N GLU A 213 14.36 -42.76 48.50
CA GLU A 213 13.44 -43.78 47.99
C GLU A 213 12.06 -43.51 48.57
N ASN A 214 11.05 -43.36 47.71
CA ASN A 214 9.70 -43.81 48.03
C ASN A 214 9.05 -44.26 46.73
N ASP A 215 9.11 -45.58 46.57
CA ASP A 215 8.20 -46.39 45.79
C ASP A 215 6.75 -46.07 46.16
N LEU A 216 5.85 -45.98 45.16
CA LEU A 216 4.47 -46.47 45.17
C LEU A 216 3.72 -46.04 43.89
N ASN A 217 3.62 -47.02 42.99
CA ASN A 217 2.47 -47.41 42.15
C ASN A 217 2.10 -46.58 40.91
N GLN A 218 2.40 -47.22 39.78
CA GLN A 218 1.77 -47.09 38.47
C GLN A 218 0.25 -47.29 38.54
N GLU A 219 -0.51 -46.46 37.80
CA GLU A 219 -1.50 -46.96 36.84
C GLU A 219 -1.85 -45.88 35.79
N ASN A 220 -1.38 -46.14 34.57
CA ASN A 220 -1.93 -45.84 33.24
C ASN A 220 -2.51 -44.45 32.90
N THR A 221 -1.77 -43.71 32.06
CA THR A 221 -2.31 -43.11 30.82
C THR A 221 -1.17 -42.85 29.81
N ASP A 222 -1.13 -43.70 28.79
CA ASP A 222 -0.67 -43.55 27.41
C ASP A 222 0.20 -42.32 27.01
N GLU A 223 1.47 -42.63 26.75
CA GLU A 223 2.20 -42.34 25.50
C GLU A 223 1.96 -40.98 24.80
N ALA A 224 2.76 -39.97 25.17
CA ALA A 224 3.25 -38.94 24.22
C ALA A 224 4.44 -38.09 24.73
N ASN A 225 5.01 -38.37 25.90
CA ASN A 225 6.19 -37.65 26.39
C ASN A 225 7.38 -38.59 26.42
N ASN A 226 8.01 -38.78 25.26
CA ASN A 226 9.37 -39.29 25.21
C ASN A 226 10.25 -38.28 25.95
N SER A 227 10.66 -38.66 27.16
CA SER A 227 11.84 -38.16 27.85
C SER A 227 13.06 -38.39 26.96
N ILE A 228 13.37 -37.39 26.14
CA ILE A 228 14.60 -37.36 25.35
C ILE A 228 15.75 -37.20 26.33
N LYS A 229 16.52 -38.27 26.50
CA LYS A 229 17.82 -38.25 27.20
C LYS A 229 18.73 -37.20 26.55
N PHE A 230 19.30 -36.35 27.39
CA PHE A 230 20.19 -35.25 27.01
C PHE A 230 21.57 -35.75 26.59
N ASN A 231 21.87 -35.58 25.31
CA ASN A 231 23.16 -35.08 24.84
C ASN A 231 22.81 -33.83 24.03
N SER A 232 23.51 -32.71 24.23
CA SER A 232 23.45 -31.58 23.30
C SER A 232 24.01 -32.06 21.96
N ASN A 233 23.15 -32.66 21.14
CA ASN A 233 23.55 -33.22 19.87
C ASN A 233 24.09 -32.07 19.01
N GLU A 234 25.22 -32.29 18.34
CA GLU A 234 25.85 -31.35 17.41
C GLU A 234 24.84 -30.77 16.38
N SER A 235 23.78 -31.53 16.07
CA SER A 235 22.65 -31.09 15.25
C SER A 235 21.88 -29.90 15.82
N ASP A 236 21.65 -29.87 17.13
CA ASP A 236 20.83 -28.84 17.78
C ASP A 236 21.60 -27.51 17.84
N ASN A 237 22.92 -27.59 18.06
CA ASN A 237 23.81 -26.44 17.94
C ASN A 237 23.80 -25.86 16.51
N LYS A 238 23.92 -26.71 15.49
CA LYS A 238 23.84 -26.27 14.08
C LYS A 238 22.50 -25.61 13.73
N VAL A 239 21.40 -26.05 14.34
CA VAL A 239 20.09 -25.42 14.18
C VAL A 239 20.07 -24.04 14.83
N MET A 240 20.60 -23.91 16.05
CA MET A 240 20.71 -22.62 16.75
C MET A 240 21.62 -21.63 16.01
N ASP A 241 22.66 -22.13 15.35
CA ASP A 241 23.56 -21.34 14.51
C ASP A 241 22.92 -20.90 13.18
N GLY A 242 21.69 -21.36 12.90
CA GLY A 242 20.92 -20.96 11.72
C GLY A 242 21.34 -21.67 10.43
N ALA A 243 21.93 -22.87 10.50
CA ALA A 243 22.34 -23.63 9.31
C ALA A 243 21.19 -23.86 8.30
N ILE A 244 19.95 -24.01 8.79
CA ILE A 244 18.79 -24.14 7.91
C ILE A 244 18.51 -22.83 7.18
N LEU A 245 18.68 -21.68 7.84
CA LEU A 245 18.51 -20.38 7.21
C LEU A 245 19.56 -20.15 6.11
N ILE A 246 20.80 -20.55 6.35
CA ILE A 246 21.88 -20.56 5.34
C ILE A 246 21.45 -21.37 4.12
N ALA A 247 20.92 -22.58 4.32
CA ALA A 247 20.42 -23.42 3.23
C ALA A 247 19.22 -22.80 2.50
N ILE A 248 18.33 -22.10 3.21
CA ILE A 248 17.21 -21.33 2.62
C ILE A 248 17.76 -20.26 1.68
N VAL A 249 18.73 -19.49 2.14
CA VAL A 249 19.38 -18.41 1.36
C VAL A 249 20.02 -18.97 0.08
N ASP A 250 20.77 -20.07 0.19
CA ASP A 250 21.41 -20.69 -0.96
C ASP A 250 20.42 -21.25 -1.98
N ASN A 251 19.34 -21.87 -1.51
CA ASN A 251 18.31 -22.40 -2.38
C ASN A 251 17.51 -21.27 -3.04
N ALA A 252 17.12 -20.25 -2.27
CA ALA A 252 16.42 -19.08 -2.78
C ALA A 252 17.22 -18.39 -3.89
N ARG A 253 18.53 -18.20 -3.70
CA ARG A 253 19.45 -17.68 -4.74
C ARG A 253 19.39 -18.50 -6.04
N LYS A 254 19.34 -19.84 -5.95
CA LYS A 254 19.36 -20.73 -7.11
C LYS A 254 18.01 -20.80 -7.83
N THR A 255 16.90 -20.71 -7.09
CA THR A 255 15.56 -20.98 -7.63
C THR A 255 14.73 -19.73 -7.91
N MET A 256 14.99 -18.60 -7.24
CA MET A 256 14.19 -17.39 -7.41
C MET A 256 14.57 -16.62 -8.68
N PRO A 257 13.61 -15.96 -9.36
CA PRO A 257 13.89 -15.05 -10.48
C PRO A 257 14.72 -13.84 -10.03
N SER A 258 15.63 -13.37 -10.89
CA SER A 258 16.56 -12.26 -10.58
C SER A 258 15.84 -10.98 -10.13
N GLU A 259 14.69 -10.66 -10.71
CA GLU A 259 13.87 -9.49 -10.36
C GLU A 259 13.39 -9.49 -8.91
N SER A 260 13.12 -10.68 -8.35
CA SER A 260 12.62 -10.84 -6.98
C SER A 260 13.72 -11.09 -5.96
N GLN A 261 14.95 -11.37 -6.39
CA GLN A 261 16.06 -11.70 -5.50
C GLN A 261 16.42 -10.50 -4.61
N TYR A 262 16.55 -9.29 -5.17
CA TYR A 262 16.90 -8.11 -4.37
C TYR A 262 15.86 -7.86 -3.25
N ALA A 263 14.57 -7.89 -3.59
CA ALA A 263 13.49 -7.72 -2.63
C ALA A 263 13.52 -8.80 -1.52
N PHE A 264 13.84 -10.05 -1.88
CA PHE A 264 13.99 -11.13 -0.90
C PHE A 264 15.15 -10.89 0.05
N PHE A 265 16.34 -10.60 -0.47
CA PHE A 265 17.52 -10.35 0.36
C PHE A 265 17.36 -9.12 1.25
N SER A 266 16.79 -8.04 0.71
CA SER A 266 16.47 -6.81 1.46
C SER A 266 15.53 -7.12 2.64
N SER A 267 14.42 -7.80 2.37
CA SER A 267 13.46 -8.19 3.40
C SER A 267 14.05 -9.16 4.42
N LEU A 268 14.91 -10.09 3.98
CA LEU A 268 15.56 -11.07 4.84
C LEU A 268 16.58 -10.42 5.79
N VAL A 269 17.37 -9.46 5.30
CA VAL A 269 18.31 -8.71 6.14
C VAL A 269 17.56 -7.93 7.21
N THR A 270 16.48 -7.23 6.85
CA THR A 270 15.60 -6.56 7.81
C THR A 270 15.08 -7.54 8.85
N LEU A 271 14.62 -8.71 8.41
CA LEU A 271 14.11 -9.75 9.29
C LEU A 271 15.17 -10.28 10.26
N ILE A 272 16.41 -10.49 9.81
CA ILE A 272 17.53 -10.94 10.66
C ILE A 272 17.93 -9.84 11.67
N ARG A 273 17.91 -8.56 11.27
CA ARG A 273 18.21 -7.42 12.15
C ARG A 273 17.20 -7.29 13.29
N GLU A 274 15.92 -7.35 12.96
CA GLU A 274 14.80 -7.21 13.91
C GLU A 274 14.69 -8.40 14.88
N PHE A 275 15.15 -9.59 14.47
CA PHE A 275 15.01 -10.79 15.30
C PHE A 275 16.04 -10.79 16.46
N PRO A 276 15.64 -11.16 17.69
CA PRO A 276 16.51 -11.16 18.87
C PRO A 276 17.48 -12.37 18.87
N LEU A 277 18.43 -12.38 17.94
CA LEU A 277 19.50 -13.38 17.86
C LEU A 277 20.74 -12.92 18.62
N PRO A 278 21.59 -13.86 19.09
CA PRO A 278 22.93 -13.56 19.56
C PRO A 278 23.75 -12.84 18.49
N THR A 279 24.59 -11.90 18.90
CA THR A 279 25.40 -11.06 18.01
C THR A 279 26.28 -11.89 17.06
N ILE A 280 26.93 -12.94 17.55
CA ILE A 280 27.78 -13.85 16.76
C ILE A 280 26.98 -14.55 15.65
N VAL A 281 25.81 -15.10 16.00
CA VAL A 281 24.95 -15.80 15.04
C VAL A 281 24.40 -14.82 14.02
N LYS A 282 23.94 -13.65 14.48
CA LYS A 282 23.43 -12.59 13.59
C LYS A 282 24.50 -12.11 12.61
N HIS A 283 25.74 -11.89 13.07
CA HIS A 283 26.89 -11.55 12.23
C HIS A 283 27.15 -12.62 11.15
N SER A 284 27.20 -13.90 11.55
CA SER A 284 27.41 -15.02 10.63
C SER A 284 26.33 -15.09 9.54
N LEU A 285 25.05 -15.00 9.95
CA LEU A 285 23.92 -15.05 9.03
C LEU A 285 23.89 -13.85 8.07
N LEU A 286 24.11 -12.64 8.59
CA LEU A 286 24.17 -11.43 7.77
C LEU A 286 25.33 -11.50 6.77
N ASN A 287 26.52 -11.95 7.19
CA ASN A 287 27.64 -12.11 6.27
C ASN A 287 27.32 -13.11 5.16
N HIS A 288 26.70 -14.24 5.48
CA HIS A 288 26.30 -15.23 4.48
C HIS A 288 25.24 -14.68 3.52
N THR A 289 24.25 -13.92 4.01
CA THR A 289 23.23 -13.30 3.15
C THR A 289 23.84 -12.26 2.22
N TYR A 290 24.75 -11.40 2.69
CA TYR A 290 25.44 -10.44 1.83
C TYR A 290 26.36 -11.10 0.80
N GLN A 291 27.08 -12.16 1.17
CA GLN A 291 27.89 -12.94 0.23
C GLN A 291 27.02 -13.58 -0.85
N SER A 292 25.91 -14.20 -0.44
CA SER A 292 24.93 -14.78 -1.34
C SER A 292 24.31 -13.72 -2.26
N LEU A 293 23.96 -12.54 -1.75
CA LEU A 293 23.46 -11.41 -2.53
C LEU A 293 24.49 -10.95 -3.57
N ARG A 294 25.77 -10.84 -3.19
CA ARG A 294 26.86 -10.47 -4.11
C ARG A 294 26.99 -11.46 -5.27
N LEU A 295 26.82 -12.75 -4.98
CA LEU A 295 26.89 -13.80 -5.99
C LEU A 295 25.63 -13.87 -6.86
N ALA A 296 24.47 -13.56 -6.29
CA ALA A 296 23.18 -13.57 -6.98
C ALA A 296 23.06 -12.39 -7.96
N LEU A 297 23.41 -11.19 -7.50
CA LEU A 297 23.23 -9.93 -8.21
C LEU A 297 24.56 -9.14 -8.25
N PRO A 298 25.58 -9.63 -9.00
CA PRO A 298 26.91 -9.03 -8.98
C PRO A 298 26.98 -7.65 -9.64
N HIS A 299 26.06 -7.35 -10.56
CA HIS A 299 26.05 -6.14 -11.40
C HIS A 299 24.89 -5.19 -11.06
N ASP A 300 24.08 -5.53 -10.07
CA ASP A 300 22.96 -4.72 -9.63
C ASP A 300 23.46 -3.62 -8.68
N ALA A 301 23.06 -2.38 -8.95
CA ALA A 301 23.52 -1.22 -8.19
C ALA A 301 22.96 -1.21 -6.76
N ASP A 302 21.70 -1.62 -6.59
CA ASP A 302 21.04 -1.63 -5.29
C ASP A 302 21.61 -2.72 -4.38
N ALA A 303 21.82 -3.92 -4.92
CA ALA A 303 22.49 -5.01 -4.21
C ALA A 303 23.90 -4.61 -3.75
N ARG A 304 24.69 -3.98 -4.63
CA ARG A 304 26.07 -3.57 -4.31
C ARG A 304 26.12 -2.44 -3.28
N LEU A 305 25.19 -1.48 -3.35
CA LEU A 305 25.06 -0.44 -2.33
C LEU A 305 24.74 -1.06 -0.95
N MET A 306 23.75 -1.94 -0.89
CA MET A 306 23.33 -2.60 0.35
C MET A 306 24.49 -3.39 1.00
N ILE A 307 25.32 -4.05 0.20
CA ILE A 307 26.52 -4.76 0.69
C ILE A 307 27.57 -3.78 1.18
N ALA A 308 27.81 -2.67 0.47
CA ALA A 308 28.83 -1.70 0.83
C ALA A 308 28.51 -1.00 2.17
N VAL A 309 27.24 -0.67 2.38
CA VAL A 309 26.78 0.13 3.52
C VAL A 309 26.52 -0.70 4.79
N ARG A 310 26.59 -2.03 4.71
CA ARG A 310 26.29 -2.95 5.81
C ARG A 310 26.99 -2.63 7.15
N ALA A 311 28.20 -2.06 7.10
CA ALA A 311 28.98 -1.75 8.30
C ALA A 311 28.42 -0.55 9.10
N VAL A 312 27.63 0.31 8.45
CA VAL A 312 26.93 1.44 9.08
C VAL A 312 25.52 1.06 9.51
N GLU A 313 24.83 0.25 8.70
CA GLU A 313 23.44 -0.12 8.97
C GLU A 313 23.28 -1.21 10.03
N ASN A 314 24.26 -2.12 10.17
CA ASN A 314 24.24 -3.12 11.24
C ASN A 314 24.81 -2.50 12.53
N ALA A 315 24.47 -3.07 13.69
CA ALA A 315 25.18 -2.68 14.92
C ALA A 315 26.68 -3.00 14.76
N PRO A 316 27.61 -2.22 15.35
CA PRO A 316 29.05 -2.42 15.18
C PRO A 316 29.49 -3.87 15.44
N GLU A 317 29.01 -4.46 16.54
CA GLU A 317 29.27 -5.86 16.89
C GLU A 317 28.75 -6.86 15.84
N GLU A 318 27.58 -6.57 15.24
CA GLU A 318 26.97 -7.38 14.18
C GLU A 318 27.68 -7.19 12.83
N ALA A 319 28.32 -6.04 12.61
CA ALA A 319 29.14 -5.77 11.45
C ALA A 319 30.57 -6.32 11.57
N GLY A 320 30.99 -6.72 12.78
CA GLY A 320 32.37 -7.11 13.08
C GLY A 320 33.32 -5.90 13.17
N VAL A 321 32.80 -4.77 13.66
CA VAL A 321 33.49 -3.48 13.73
C VAL A 321 33.49 -2.97 15.17
N LEU A 322 34.56 -2.27 15.58
CA LEU A 322 34.73 -1.82 16.97
C LEU A 322 33.74 -0.71 17.34
N ASP A 323 33.52 0.25 16.44
CA ASP A 323 32.65 1.39 16.67
C ASP A 323 31.98 1.89 15.37
N LYS A 324 31.09 2.88 15.52
CA LYS A 324 30.37 3.48 14.39
C LYS A 324 31.27 4.26 13.44
N VAL A 325 32.41 4.78 13.92
CA VAL A 325 33.35 5.57 13.11
C VAL A 325 34.11 4.67 12.15
N GLN A 326 34.66 3.57 12.66
CA GLN A 326 35.27 2.53 11.83
C GLN A 326 34.23 1.91 10.89
N GLY A 327 32.97 1.79 11.31
CA GLY A 327 31.89 1.29 10.45
C GLY A 327 31.63 2.20 9.25
N LEU A 328 31.65 3.52 9.49
CA LEU A 328 31.54 4.54 8.46
C LEU A 328 32.71 4.49 7.48
N ASP A 329 33.93 4.38 7.99
CA ASP A 329 35.13 4.26 7.15
C ASP A 329 35.08 3.03 6.23
N VAL A 330 34.75 1.87 6.78
CA VAL A 330 34.59 0.62 6.02
C VAL A 330 33.51 0.78 4.94
N ALA A 331 32.38 1.42 5.26
CA ALA A 331 31.30 1.62 4.30
C ALA A 331 31.69 2.59 3.17
N CYS A 332 32.32 3.72 3.48
CA CYS A 332 32.79 4.68 2.48
C CYS A 332 33.82 4.05 1.52
N ASN A 333 34.78 3.30 2.05
CA ASN A 333 35.78 2.59 1.24
C ASN A 333 35.16 1.47 0.40
N ALA A 334 34.24 0.69 0.96
CA ALA A 334 33.53 -0.36 0.22
C ALA A 334 32.67 0.23 -0.90
N LEU A 335 32.01 1.35 -0.65
CA LEU A 335 31.14 2.03 -1.62
C LEU A 335 31.94 2.60 -2.79
N THR A 336 33.02 3.33 -2.50
CA THR A 336 33.90 3.87 -3.54
C THR A 336 34.53 2.77 -4.38
N THR A 337 34.94 1.66 -3.74
CA THR A 337 35.41 0.46 -4.45
C THR A 337 34.33 -0.11 -5.36
N ALA A 338 33.09 -0.26 -4.87
CA ALA A 338 31.98 -0.78 -5.67
C ALA A 338 31.64 0.13 -6.87
N MET A 339 31.70 1.46 -6.70
CA MET A 339 31.53 2.42 -7.80
C MET A 339 32.62 2.26 -8.87
N VAL A 340 33.87 2.03 -8.46
CA VAL A 340 35.01 1.82 -9.38
C VAL A 340 34.94 0.46 -10.08
N GLU A 341 34.51 -0.59 -9.38
CA GLU A 341 34.34 -1.95 -9.93
C GLU A 341 33.22 -2.01 -10.97
N LEU A 342 32.03 -1.47 -10.67
CA LEU A 342 30.87 -1.57 -11.56
C LEU A 342 30.92 -0.63 -12.75
N GLN A 343 31.45 0.59 -12.57
CA GLN A 343 31.51 1.63 -13.61
C GLN A 343 30.15 1.91 -14.29
N GLN A 344 29.05 1.78 -13.55
CA GLN A 344 27.70 2.04 -14.04
C GLN A 344 27.20 3.42 -13.59
N PRO A 345 26.42 4.15 -14.43
CA PRO A 345 25.83 5.42 -14.05
C PRO A 345 24.94 5.31 -12.80
N LEU A 346 24.08 4.30 -12.75
CA LEU A 346 23.13 4.08 -11.65
C LEU A 346 23.83 3.84 -10.31
N MET A 347 24.89 3.02 -10.29
CA MET A 347 25.69 2.78 -9.08
C MET A 347 26.37 4.08 -8.62
N SER A 348 26.91 4.86 -9.55
CA SER A 348 27.57 6.12 -9.21
C SER A 348 26.61 7.15 -8.62
N GLN A 349 25.40 7.23 -9.18
CA GLN A 349 24.32 8.07 -8.67
C GLN A 349 23.91 7.66 -7.26
N LYS A 350 23.57 6.38 -7.06
CA LYS A 350 23.13 5.87 -5.76
C LYS A 350 24.22 6.02 -4.69
N GLY A 351 25.48 5.74 -5.03
CA GLY A 351 26.60 5.93 -4.10
C GLY A 351 26.83 7.39 -3.70
N LEU A 352 26.77 8.32 -4.66
CA LEU A 352 26.89 9.76 -4.37
C LEU A 352 25.73 10.26 -3.51
N ILE A 353 24.49 9.89 -3.84
CA ILE A 353 23.31 10.27 -3.08
C ILE A 353 23.43 9.74 -1.64
N TRP A 354 23.85 8.49 -1.46
CA TRP A 354 24.04 7.91 -0.12
C TRP A 354 25.08 8.69 0.70
N LEU A 355 26.24 9.02 0.11
CA LEU A 355 27.27 9.80 0.81
C LEU A 355 26.76 11.19 1.23
N ILE A 356 26.00 11.85 0.35
CA ILE A 356 25.43 13.18 0.62
C ILE A 356 24.35 13.12 1.70
N GLN A 357 23.46 12.13 1.66
CA GLN A 357 22.47 11.91 2.71
C GLN A 357 23.15 11.66 4.05
N ARG A 358 24.19 10.81 4.06
CA ARG A 358 24.93 10.53 5.30
C ARG A 358 25.64 11.77 5.84
N TYR A 359 26.14 12.66 4.97
CA TYR A 359 26.71 13.95 5.36
C TYR A 359 25.67 14.87 6.01
N GLN A 360 24.43 14.87 5.51
CA GLN A 360 23.33 15.66 6.07
C GLN A 360 22.90 15.17 7.47
N ASP A 361 22.86 13.85 7.66
CA ASP A 361 22.46 13.23 8.93
C ASP A 361 23.52 13.35 10.03
N GLU A 362 24.79 13.54 9.66
CA GLU A 362 25.89 13.60 10.62
C GLU A 362 25.90 14.94 11.37
N GLN A 363 26.30 14.92 12.64
CA GLN A 363 26.42 16.14 13.47
C GLN A 363 27.87 16.55 13.69
N ASP A 364 28.80 15.59 13.75
CA ASP A 364 30.21 15.84 13.97
C ASP A 364 30.87 16.52 12.75
N ILE A 365 31.53 17.65 13.00
CA ILE A 365 32.24 18.46 12.01
C ILE A 365 33.39 17.66 11.37
N ASN A 366 34.12 16.86 12.16
CA ASN A 366 35.25 16.10 11.67
C ASN A 366 34.79 14.99 10.70
N LEU A 367 33.71 14.30 11.06
CA LEU A 367 33.10 13.28 10.19
C LEU A 367 32.47 13.91 8.93
N LYS A 368 31.91 15.12 9.03
CA LYS A 368 31.46 15.87 7.84
C LYS A 368 32.60 16.18 6.90
N GLN A 369 33.73 16.68 7.39
CA GLN A 369 34.91 16.93 6.55
C GLN A 369 35.41 15.65 5.89
N TYR A 370 35.42 14.54 6.64
CA TYR A 370 35.76 13.22 6.13
C TYR A 370 34.83 12.80 4.99
N LEU A 371 33.51 12.85 5.20
CA LEU A 371 32.52 12.52 4.16
C LEU A 371 32.63 13.43 2.94
N ASN A 372 32.87 14.72 3.14
CA ASN A 372 33.07 15.66 2.03
C ASN A 372 34.29 15.29 1.16
N HIS A 373 35.36 14.78 1.77
CA HIS A 373 36.49 14.22 1.01
C HIS A 373 36.04 13.07 0.09
N PHE A 374 35.23 12.13 0.59
CA PHE A 374 34.69 11.04 -0.23
C PHE A 374 33.74 11.52 -1.32
N ILE A 375 32.86 12.48 -1.01
CA ILE A 375 31.91 13.05 -1.98
C ILE A 375 32.67 13.72 -3.13
N THR A 376 33.61 14.61 -2.82
CA THR A 376 34.37 15.37 -3.83
C THR A 376 35.26 14.48 -4.69
N THR A 377 35.97 13.52 -4.09
CA THR A 377 36.81 12.55 -4.83
C THR A 377 35.98 11.64 -5.72
N SER A 378 34.86 11.11 -5.19
CA SER A 378 33.93 10.27 -5.94
C SER A 378 33.30 11.02 -7.10
N PHE A 379 32.85 12.26 -6.88
CA PHE A 379 32.27 13.10 -7.93
C PHE A 379 33.28 13.40 -9.05
N LYS A 380 34.53 13.77 -8.71
CA LYS A 380 35.58 14.02 -9.71
C LYS A 380 35.87 12.78 -10.55
N SER A 381 35.98 11.61 -9.90
CA SER A 381 36.22 10.33 -10.55
C SER A 381 35.08 9.90 -11.48
N THR A 382 33.82 10.08 -11.06
CA THR A 382 32.64 9.73 -11.86
C THR A 382 32.43 10.72 -13.01
N LYS A 383 32.76 12.02 -12.80
CA LYS A 383 32.76 13.05 -13.84
C LYS A 383 33.75 12.73 -14.94
N SER A 384 35.01 12.39 -14.60
CA SER A 384 36.03 12.06 -15.59
C SER A 384 35.68 10.82 -16.41
N LYS A 385 35.01 9.84 -15.79
CA LYS A 385 34.52 8.63 -16.47
C LYS A 385 33.21 8.83 -17.23
N LYS A 386 32.62 10.03 -17.22
CA LYS A 386 31.33 10.35 -17.86
C LYS A 386 30.18 9.47 -17.36
N LEU A 387 30.14 9.12 -16.06
CA LEU A 387 29.09 8.27 -15.48
C LEU A 387 27.99 9.03 -14.72
N LEU A 388 28.14 10.35 -14.53
CA LEU A 388 27.17 11.16 -13.79
C LEU A 388 25.82 11.27 -14.51
N THR A 389 24.74 11.03 -13.77
CA THR A 389 23.34 11.25 -14.19
C THR A 389 22.83 12.62 -13.74
N SER A 390 21.69 13.07 -14.27
CA SER A 390 21.07 14.36 -13.89
C SER A 390 20.79 14.45 -12.39
N GLU A 391 20.28 13.37 -11.79
CA GLU A 391 19.99 13.30 -10.36
C GLU A 391 21.28 13.37 -9.52
N ALA A 392 22.36 12.72 -9.95
CA ALA A 392 23.65 12.80 -9.27
C ALA A 392 24.23 14.22 -9.30
N TYR A 393 24.10 14.93 -10.43
CA TYR A 393 24.47 16.34 -10.53
C TYR A 393 23.66 17.20 -9.55
N LEU A 394 22.34 17.02 -9.51
CA LEU A 394 21.45 17.77 -8.61
C LEU A 394 21.77 17.54 -7.13
N ALA A 395 21.96 16.28 -6.73
CA ALA A 395 22.33 15.96 -5.35
C ALA A 395 23.64 16.64 -4.95
N TYR A 396 24.66 16.58 -5.82
CA TYR A 396 25.95 17.22 -5.56
C TYR A 396 25.83 18.75 -5.54
N LEU A 397 25.08 19.36 -6.46
CA LEU A 397 24.83 20.80 -6.50
C LEU A 397 24.13 21.31 -5.23
N ASN A 398 23.12 20.59 -4.75
CA ASN A 398 22.45 20.89 -3.48
C ASN A 398 23.43 20.79 -2.29
N HIS A 399 24.32 19.80 -2.31
CA HIS A 399 25.38 19.69 -1.31
C HIS A 399 26.38 20.86 -1.38
N LEU A 400 26.79 21.30 -2.57
CA LEU A 400 27.68 22.46 -2.70
C LEU A 400 27.03 23.74 -2.14
N ARG A 401 25.75 23.95 -2.45
CA ARG A 401 24.95 25.06 -1.92
C ARG A 401 24.87 25.03 -0.39
N SER A 402 24.67 23.87 0.23
CA SER A 402 24.61 23.75 1.69
C SER A 402 25.98 23.88 2.36
N SER A 403 27.06 23.52 1.67
CA SER A 403 28.44 23.64 2.17
C SER A 403 29.00 25.07 2.08
N GLY A 404 28.29 26.01 1.43
CA GLY A 404 28.70 27.40 1.31
C GLY A 404 29.81 27.65 0.28
N GLU A 405 29.92 26.80 -0.76
CA GLU A 405 30.84 27.07 -1.87
C GLU A 405 30.45 28.34 -2.66
N SER A 406 31.41 28.91 -3.41
CA SER A 406 31.17 30.11 -4.20
C SER A 406 30.13 29.87 -5.30
N GLU A 407 29.18 30.81 -5.40
CA GLU A 407 28.07 30.72 -6.36
C GLU A 407 28.57 30.58 -7.81
N ASP A 408 29.66 31.26 -8.19
CA ASP A 408 30.26 31.16 -9.53
C ASP A 408 30.67 29.73 -9.90
N ASN A 409 31.21 28.97 -8.94
CA ASN A 409 31.60 27.57 -9.18
C ASN A 409 30.37 26.68 -9.38
N ILE A 410 29.31 26.96 -8.60
CA ILE A 410 28.03 26.24 -8.69
C ILE A 410 27.40 26.51 -10.06
N ILE A 411 27.34 27.77 -10.49
CA ILE A 411 26.77 28.17 -11.79
C ILE A 411 27.50 27.48 -12.95
N ASN A 412 28.84 27.54 -12.96
CA ASN A 412 29.64 26.87 -13.98
C ASN A 412 29.39 25.36 -14.04
N LEU A 413 29.15 24.72 -12.88
CA LEU A 413 28.85 23.29 -12.80
C LEU A 413 27.43 22.98 -13.29
N VAL A 414 26.46 23.84 -12.99
CA VAL A 414 25.08 23.75 -13.50
C VAL A 414 25.06 23.87 -15.02
N ASP A 415 25.77 24.83 -15.59
CA ASP A 415 25.85 25.01 -17.05
C ASP A 415 26.46 23.79 -17.73
N HIS A 416 27.52 23.22 -17.15
CA HIS A 416 28.08 21.96 -17.63
C HIS A 416 27.06 20.81 -17.51
N ALA A 417 26.29 20.72 -16.43
CA ALA A 417 25.27 19.69 -16.26
C ALA A 417 24.15 19.83 -17.31
N LEU A 418 23.68 21.06 -17.57
CA LEU A 418 22.67 21.37 -18.59
C LEU A 418 23.17 21.14 -20.02
N SER A 419 24.45 21.38 -20.32
CA SER A 419 25.01 21.04 -21.64
C SER A 419 24.94 19.54 -21.95
N ARG A 420 24.89 18.71 -20.90
CA ARG A 420 24.83 17.25 -21.00
C ARG A 420 23.42 16.71 -20.87
N TYR A 421 22.60 17.33 -20.02
CA TYR A 421 21.22 16.93 -19.72
C TYR A 421 20.25 18.11 -19.87
N PRO A 422 20.06 18.61 -21.10
CA PRO A 422 19.30 19.84 -21.31
C PRO A 422 17.78 19.66 -21.10
N GLN A 423 17.28 18.44 -21.12
CA GLN A 423 15.87 18.11 -20.86
C GLN A 423 15.56 17.85 -19.38
N SER A 424 16.49 18.13 -18.46
CA SER A 424 16.25 17.94 -17.03
C SER A 424 15.61 19.19 -16.43
N PRO A 425 14.33 19.14 -15.99
CA PRO A 425 13.64 20.32 -15.48
C PRO A 425 14.19 20.77 -14.13
N GLN A 426 14.58 19.82 -13.27
CA GLN A 426 15.14 20.12 -11.96
C GLN A 426 16.47 20.87 -12.05
N LEU A 427 17.30 20.59 -13.07
CA LEU A 427 18.55 21.35 -13.30
C LEU A 427 18.26 22.79 -13.75
N HIS A 428 17.26 22.98 -14.61
CA HIS A 428 16.81 24.32 -15.00
C HIS A 428 16.24 25.10 -13.82
N LEU A 429 15.39 24.48 -13.00
CA LEU A 429 14.85 25.09 -11.78
C LEU A 429 15.98 25.49 -10.81
N PHE A 430 16.97 24.62 -10.62
CA PHE A 430 18.12 24.92 -9.78
C PHE A 430 18.96 26.09 -10.33
N LYS A 431 19.12 26.21 -11.65
CA LYS A 431 19.78 27.37 -12.29
C LYS A 431 19.00 28.65 -12.04
N LEU A 432 17.67 28.60 -12.18
CA LEU A 432 16.77 29.73 -12.00
C LEU A 432 16.73 30.22 -10.55
N ASP A 433 16.93 29.34 -9.56
CA ASP A 433 17.08 29.74 -8.15
C ASP A 433 18.36 30.57 -7.91
N LEU A 434 19.42 30.34 -8.70
CA LEU A 434 20.71 31.04 -8.55
C LEU A 434 20.74 32.34 -9.36
N GLN A 435 20.33 32.26 -10.63
CA GLN A 435 20.39 33.38 -11.58
C GLN A 435 19.08 33.48 -12.35
N PRO A 436 18.01 34.01 -11.73
CA PRO A 436 16.75 34.23 -12.42
C PRO A 436 16.96 35.30 -13.51
N SER A 437 16.60 34.96 -14.74
CA SER A 437 16.57 35.92 -15.84
C SER A 437 15.51 35.52 -16.85
N THR A 438 14.92 36.51 -17.53
CA THR A 438 13.93 36.27 -18.58
C THR A 438 14.45 35.34 -19.68
N LYS A 439 15.72 35.47 -20.06
CA LYS A 439 16.37 34.56 -21.03
C LYS A 439 16.47 33.14 -20.51
N ALA A 440 16.89 32.95 -19.25
CA ALA A 440 17.01 31.62 -18.65
C ALA A 440 15.64 30.90 -18.55
N TYR A 441 14.57 31.62 -18.20
CA TYR A 441 13.22 31.05 -18.19
C TYR A 441 12.75 30.64 -19.59
N GLN A 442 13.03 31.45 -20.61
CA GLN A 442 12.69 31.13 -21.99
C GLN A 442 13.46 29.90 -22.50
N GLU A 443 14.76 29.81 -22.19
CA GLU A 443 15.58 28.63 -22.51
C GLU A 443 15.05 27.37 -21.81
N ALA A 444 14.71 27.46 -20.52
CA ALA A 444 14.16 26.35 -19.76
C ALA A 444 12.81 25.86 -20.32
N LEU A 445 11.91 26.77 -20.70
CA LEU A 445 10.61 26.45 -21.30
C LEU A 445 10.75 25.85 -22.70
N GLN A 446 11.75 26.27 -23.49
CA GLN A 446 12.03 25.66 -24.79
C GLN A 446 12.48 24.21 -24.66
N MET A 447 13.31 23.90 -23.66
CA MET A 447 13.84 22.54 -23.46
C MET A 447 12.89 21.63 -22.68
N CYS A 448 12.10 22.18 -21.75
CA CYS A 448 11.17 21.46 -20.87
C CYS A 448 9.76 22.10 -20.89
N PRO A 449 9.04 22.05 -22.02
CA PRO A 449 7.77 22.77 -22.18
C PRO A 449 6.60 22.17 -21.39
N THR A 450 6.71 20.95 -20.86
CA THR A 450 5.59 20.28 -20.18
C THR A 450 5.55 20.52 -18.66
N VAL A 451 6.45 21.35 -18.11
CA VAL A 451 6.61 21.49 -16.66
C VAL A 451 5.95 22.77 -16.18
N TRP A 452 4.82 22.62 -15.49
CA TRP A 452 4.03 23.75 -14.96
C TRP A 452 4.83 24.69 -14.06
N GLU A 453 5.68 24.14 -13.18
CA GLU A 453 6.49 24.94 -12.23
C GLU A 453 7.36 26.01 -12.91
N LEU A 454 7.82 25.76 -14.14
CA LEU A 454 8.57 26.72 -14.92
C LEU A 454 7.71 27.91 -15.38
N TYR A 455 6.48 27.64 -15.83
CA TYR A 455 5.53 28.69 -16.23
C TYR A 455 5.14 29.55 -15.04
N GLU A 456 4.80 28.92 -13.93
CA GLU A 456 4.38 29.59 -12.69
C GLU A 456 5.49 30.53 -12.18
N ARG A 457 6.71 30.03 -12.02
CA ARG A 457 7.85 30.85 -11.59
C ARG A 457 8.19 31.95 -12.58
N TYR A 458 8.10 31.69 -13.89
CA TYR A 458 8.37 32.71 -14.90
C TYR A 458 7.36 33.85 -14.85
N VAL A 459 6.07 33.53 -14.68
CA VAL A 459 5.01 34.54 -14.54
C VAL A 459 5.24 35.35 -13.28
N TYR A 460 5.42 34.72 -12.11
CA TYR A 460 5.66 35.44 -10.85
C TYR A 460 6.91 36.32 -10.89
N TYR A 461 8.01 35.82 -11.46
CA TYR A 461 9.22 36.63 -11.66
C TYR A 461 8.94 37.85 -12.53
N SER A 462 8.22 37.65 -13.64
CA SER A 462 7.89 38.71 -14.59
C SER A 462 6.91 39.75 -14.04
N LEU A 463 6.04 39.38 -13.09
CA LEU A 463 5.10 40.32 -12.46
C LEU A 463 5.79 41.40 -11.62
N ASN A 464 6.99 41.13 -11.09
CA ASN A 464 7.73 42.08 -10.26
C ASN A 464 8.50 43.11 -11.09
N ASP A 465 8.95 42.74 -12.30
CA ASP A 465 9.92 43.52 -13.08
C ASP A 465 9.34 44.20 -14.33
N LEU A 466 8.14 43.82 -14.78
CA LEU A 466 7.56 44.27 -16.06
C LEU A 466 6.37 45.23 -15.89
N ASP A 467 6.25 46.18 -16.83
CA ASP A 467 5.07 47.04 -16.97
C ASP A 467 3.82 46.22 -17.39
N SER A 468 2.62 46.75 -17.09
CA SER A 468 1.33 46.12 -17.42
C SER A 468 1.21 45.69 -18.89
N THR A 469 1.72 46.49 -19.83
CA THR A 469 1.71 46.15 -21.26
C THR A 469 2.65 45.00 -21.63
N ALA A 470 3.77 44.87 -20.92
CA ALA A 470 4.74 43.79 -21.13
C ALA A 470 4.24 42.47 -20.51
N ILE A 471 3.58 42.54 -19.34
CA ILE A 471 2.90 41.40 -18.71
C ILE A 471 1.83 40.81 -19.66
N LEU A 472 1.03 41.68 -20.30
CA LEU A 472 0.01 41.22 -21.25
C LEU A 472 0.60 40.48 -22.44
N ARG A 473 1.63 41.05 -23.07
CA ARG A 473 2.33 40.39 -24.19
C ARG A 473 2.96 39.06 -23.77
N LEU A 474 3.42 38.97 -22.53
CA LEU A 474 3.96 37.74 -21.97
C LEU A 474 2.88 36.67 -21.82
N PHE A 475 1.72 37.00 -21.25
CA PHE A 475 0.59 36.07 -21.16
C PHE A 475 0.06 35.67 -22.55
N GLU A 476 -0.09 36.62 -23.48
CA GLU A 476 -0.49 36.33 -24.87
C GLU A 476 0.42 35.28 -25.49
N LYS A 477 1.74 35.46 -25.32
CA LYS A 477 2.74 34.54 -25.85
C LYS A 477 2.67 33.18 -25.15
N LEU A 478 2.68 33.13 -23.82
CA LEU A 478 2.68 31.87 -23.08
C LEU A 478 1.41 31.05 -23.31
N VAL A 479 0.25 31.71 -23.36
CA VAL A 479 -1.03 31.07 -23.66
C VAL A 479 -1.01 30.50 -25.08
N ALA A 480 -0.53 31.26 -26.06
CA ALA A 480 -0.39 30.77 -27.44
C ALA A 480 0.61 29.61 -27.57
N ASP A 481 1.73 29.66 -26.85
CA ASP A 481 2.75 28.60 -26.87
C ASP A 481 2.26 27.33 -26.16
N SER A 482 1.46 27.44 -25.11
CA SER A 482 0.99 26.30 -24.29
C SER A 482 0.06 25.30 -25.02
N ILE A 483 -0.46 25.68 -26.19
CA ILE A 483 -1.29 24.84 -27.07
C ILE A 483 -0.54 24.38 -28.32
N GLN A 484 0.74 24.77 -28.47
CA GLN A 484 1.58 24.43 -29.60
C GLN A 484 2.62 23.37 -29.21
N GLY A 485 2.96 22.50 -30.15
CA GLY A 485 3.98 21.47 -29.97
C GLY A 485 3.42 20.12 -29.48
N ALA A 486 3.92 19.05 -30.09
CA ALA A 486 3.38 17.70 -29.88
C ALA A 486 3.56 17.16 -28.45
N ALA A 487 4.52 17.69 -27.68
CA ALA A 487 4.75 17.29 -26.28
C ALA A 487 3.71 17.94 -25.34
N LEU A 488 3.45 19.24 -25.51
CA LEU A 488 2.45 19.99 -24.75
C LEU A 488 1.03 19.50 -25.03
N ILE A 489 0.70 19.24 -26.30
CA ILE A 489 -0.62 18.69 -26.68
C ILE A 489 -0.87 17.35 -25.97
N ARG A 490 0.14 16.47 -25.93
CA ARG A 490 0.04 15.18 -25.22
C ARG A 490 -0.08 15.37 -23.71
N ALA A 491 0.76 16.20 -23.10
CA ALA A 491 0.70 16.46 -21.66
C ALA A 491 -0.65 17.06 -21.23
N ASN A 492 -1.19 18.00 -22.02
CA ASN A 492 -2.50 18.58 -21.75
C ASN A 492 -3.64 17.55 -21.91
N ALA A 493 -3.54 16.63 -22.87
CA ALA A 493 -4.51 15.55 -23.02
C ALA A 493 -4.46 14.58 -21.82
N GLU A 494 -3.26 14.21 -21.35
CA GLU A 494 -3.06 13.35 -20.17
C GLU A 494 -3.59 14.01 -18.89
N GLU A 495 -3.28 15.29 -18.65
CA GLU A 495 -3.82 16.03 -17.49
C GLU A 495 -5.36 16.08 -17.51
N TYR A 496 -5.94 16.26 -18.71
CA TYR A 496 -7.38 16.25 -18.87
C TYR A 496 -8.01 14.88 -18.59
N GLU A 497 -7.42 13.79 -19.09
CA GLU A 497 -7.87 12.42 -18.79
C GLU A 497 -7.80 12.09 -17.29
N ASN A 498 -6.79 12.62 -16.59
CA ASN A 498 -6.64 12.51 -15.14
C ASN A 498 -7.61 13.40 -14.35
N GLY A 499 -8.38 14.27 -15.03
CA GLY A 499 -9.35 15.17 -14.41
C GLY A 499 -8.74 16.46 -13.83
N ASN A 500 -7.51 16.81 -14.19
CA ASN A 500 -6.81 18.00 -13.73
C ASN A 500 -6.94 19.17 -14.72
N LEU A 501 -6.60 20.38 -14.27
CA LEU A 501 -6.43 21.55 -15.15
C LEU A 501 -5.16 21.38 -16.00
N THR A 502 -5.29 21.61 -17.30
CA THR A 502 -4.17 21.59 -18.25
C THR A 502 -3.21 22.78 -18.02
N ILE A 503 -2.02 22.76 -18.62
CA ILE A 503 -1.07 23.88 -18.50
C ILE A 503 -1.69 25.17 -19.07
N HIS A 504 -2.43 25.06 -20.17
CA HIS A 504 -3.16 26.19 -20.76
C HIS A 504 -4.24 26.73 -19.81
N ASP A 505 -5.04 25.84 -19.21
CA ASP A 505 -6.07 26.24 -18.25
C ASP A 505 -5.47 26.93 -17.02
N ARG A 506 -4.34 26.42 -16.52
CA ARG A 506 -3.63 27.01 -15.39
C ARG A 506 -3.08 28.39 -15.73
N LEU A 507 -2.54 28.61 -16.93
CA LEU A 507 -2.12 29.94 -17.39
C LEU A 507 -3.29 30.92 -17.47
N LEU A 508 -4.42 30.49 -18.04
CA LEU A 508 -5.64 31.31 -18.10
C LEU A 508 -6.15 31.64 -16.70
N LYS A 509 -6.12 30.68 -15.78
CA LYS A 509 -6.48 30.89 -14.38
C LYS A 509 -5.59 31.94 -13.72
N VAL A 510 -4.26 31.80 -13.83
CA VAL A 510 -3.32 32.77 -13.26
C VAL A 510 -3.54 34.16 -13.87
N PHE A 511 -3.84 34.27 -15.16
CA PHE A 511 -4.20 35.56 -15.76
C PHE A 511 -5.44 36.20 -15.13
N VAL A 512 -6.53 35.43 -14.94
CA VAL A 512 -7.76 35.95 -14.33
C VAL A 512 -7.50 36.44 -12.91
N GLU A 513 -6.79 35.66 -12.09
CA GLU A 513 -6.47 36.00 -10.70
C GLU A 513 -5.55 37.25 -10.61
N THR A 514 -4.56 37.34 -11.48
CA THR A 514 -3.61 38.46 -11.51
C THR A 514 -4.25 39.74 -12.05
N ASN A 515 -5.11 39.66 -13.08
CA ASN A 515 -5.81 40.83 -13.59
C ASN A 515 -6.88 41.34 -12.60
N ALA A 516 -7.53 40.46 -11.84
CA ALA A 516 -8.48 40.86 -10.79
C ALA A 516 -7.80 41.63 -9.64
N SER A 517 -6.57 41.26 -9.28
CA SER A 517 -5.82 41.87 -8.16
C SER A 517 -5.14 43.19 -8.54
N HIS A 518 -4.59 43.29 -9.75
CA HIS A 518 -3.80 44.44 -10.17
C HIS A 518 -4.46 45.34 -11.22
N ASN A 519 -5.60 44.92 -11.79
CA ASN A 519 -6.36 45.64 -12.81
C ASN A 519 -5.49 46.09 -14.01
N PHE A 520 -4.66 45.17 -14.52
CA PHE A 520 -3.72 45.45 -15.61
C PHE A 520 -4.41 45.84 -16.91
N THR A 521 -5.59 45.27 -17.18
CA THR A 521 -6.43 45.57 -18.34
C THR A 521 -7.85 45.94 -17.96
N PRO A 522 -8.36 47.07 -18.45
CA PRO A 522 -9.78 47.37 -18.35
C PRO A 522 -10.54 46.43 -19.31
N LEU A 523 -11.08 45.35 -18.77
CA LEU A 523 -11.92 44.40 -19.52
C LEU A 523 -13.39 44.81 -19.44
N SER A 524 -14.13 44.57 -20.52
CA SER A 524 -15.59 44.72 -20.51
C SER A 524 -16.23 43.75 -19.51
N PRO A 525 -17.35 44.10 -18.86
CA PRO A 525 -18.08 43.19 -17.96
C PRO A 525 -18.51 41.84 -18.58
N ARG A 526 -18.37 41.69 -19.91
CA ARG A 526 -18.68 40.48 -20.69
C ARG A 526 -17.46 39.68 -21.13
N GLN A 527 -16.25 40.11 -20.78
CA GLN A 527 -14.99 39.50 -21.24
C GLN A 527 -14.08 39.16 -20.04
N LEU A 528 -13.61 37.91 -20.00
CA LEU A 528 -12.59 37.46 -19.04
C LEU A 528 -11.15 37.64 -19.55
N PHE A 529 -10.99 37.69 -20.88
CA PHE A 529 -9.69 37.75 -21.54
C PHE A 529 -9.71 38.82 -22.63
N PRO A 530 -8.56 39.46 -22.92
CA PRO A 530 -8.41 40.29 -24.11
C PRO A 530 -8.75 39.50 -25.39
N ALA A 531 -9.31 40.18 -26.40
CA ALA A 531 -9.70 39.55 -27.66
C ALA A 531 -8.52 38.95 -28.45
N SER A 532 -7.29 39.36 -28.14
CA SER A 532 -6.04 38.83 -28.69
C SER A 532 -5.68 37.44 -28.16
N PHE A 533 -6.23 37.00 -27.03
CA PHE A 533 -5.86 35.72 -26.41
C PHE A 533 -6.49 34.55 -27.17
N VAL A 534 -5.70 33.50 -27.41
CA VAL A 534 -6.22 32.23 -27.90
C VAL A 534 -6.81 31.44 -26.73
N THR A 535 -8.11 31.59 -26.53
CA THR A 535 -8.84 30.94 -25.44
C THR A 535 -9.47 29.62 -25.92
N ASN A 536 -8.72 28.52 -25.81
CA ASN A 536 -9.26 27.15 -25.95
C ASN A 536 -9.17 26.38 -24.62
N PRO A 537 -9.84 26.85 -23.55
CA PRO A 537 -9.83 26.18 -22.26
C PRO A 537 -10.53 24.82 -22.31
N SER A 538 -10.07 23.89 -21.48
CA SER A 538 -10.74 22.60 -21.29
C SER A 538 -12.05 22.76 -20.50
N PRO A 539 -12.95 21.76 -20.54
CA PRO A 539 -14.14 21.71 -19.69
C PRO A 539 -13.86 21.96 -18.19
N LYS A 540 -12.69 21.55 -17.69
CA LYS A 540 -12.30 21.74 -16.28
C LYS A 540 -12.06 23.19 -15.91
N PHE A 541 -11.58 24.01 -16.84
CA PHE A 541 -11.45 25.45 -16.59
C PHE A 541 -12.82 26.09 -16.36
N PHE A 542 -13.84 25.69 -17.13
CA PHE A 542 -15.20 26.21 -16.96
C PHE A 542 -15.79 25.79 -15.61
N GLU A 543 -15.60 24.54 -15.20
CA GLU A 543 -15.98 24.09 -13.84
C GLU A 543 -15.33 24.96 -12.76
N TRP A 544 -14.03 25.24 -12.90
CA TRP A 544 -13.30 26.06 -11.94
C TRP A 544 -13.82 27.49 -11.90
N ILE A 545 -13.87 28.21 -13.03
CA ILE A 545 -14.25 29.63 -13.05
C ILE A 545 -15.70 29.82 -12.59
N LEU A 546 -16.61 28.89 -12.90
CA LEU A 546 -18.02 28.94 -12.49
C LEU A 546 -18.24 28.47 -11.05
N SER A 547 -17.24 27.85 -10.43
CA SER A 547 -17.26 27.54 -8.99
C SER A 547 -16.86 28.71 -8.11
N LEU A 548 -16.31 29.78 -8.69
CA LEU A 548 -15.96 30.99 -7.93
C LEU A 548 -17.25 31.76 -7.60
N ASP A 549 -17.56 31.92 -6.32
CA ASP A 549 -18.70 32.72 -5.82
C ASP A 549 -18.53 34.24 -6.04
N SER A 550 -17.47 34.66 -6.72
CA SER A 550 -17.11 36.07 -6.92
C SER A 550 -17.97 36.70 -8.01
N GLY A 551 -18.90 37.58 -7.64
CA GLY A 551 -19.33 38.83 -8.31
C GLY A 551 -19.37 38.95 -9.85
N MET A 552 -19.38 37.85 -10.61
CA MET A 552 -19.40 37.87 -12.07
C MET A 552 -20.77 38.35 -12.56
N SER A 553 -20.76 39.16 -13.62
CA SER A 553 -22.01 39.65 -14.20
C SER A 553 -22.86 38.48 -14.73
N GLU A 554 -24.18 38.55 -14.58
CA GLU A 554 -25.10 37.50 -15.06
C GLU A 554 -24.91 37.22 -16.57
N ASP A 555 -24.63 38.27 -17.35
CA ASP A 555 -24.32 38.19 -18.78
C ASP A 555 -23.05 37.37 -19.06
N LEU A 556 -22.00 37.54 -18.25
CA LEU A 556 -20.73 36.83 -18.39
C LEU A 556 -20.90 35.35 -18.03
N THR A 557 -21.61 35.05 -16.94
CA THR A 557 -21.88 33.68 -16.50
C THR A 557 -22.70 32.90 -17.53
N LYS A 558 -23.73 33.53 -18.13
CA LYS A 558 -24.49 32.94 -19.25
C LYS A 558 -23.60 32.64 -20.45
N ASN A 559 -22.68 33.55 -20.79
CA ASN A 559 -21.73 33.34 -21.90
C ASN A 559 -20.77 32.18 -21.62
N LEU A 560 -20.29 32.03 -20.38
CA LEU A 560 -19.43 30.93 -19.97
C LEU A 560 -20.12 29.57 -20.05
N PHE A 561 -21.34 29.45 -19.53
CA PHE A 561 -22.12 28.22 -19.68
C PHE A 561 -22.39 27.86 -21.13
N ARG A 562 -22.68 28.86 -21.97
CA ARG A 562 -22.84 28.67 -23.42
C ARG A 562 -21.55 28.10 -24.04
N LYS A 563 -20.40 28.73 -23.80
CA LYS A 563 -19.10 28.26 -24.31
C LYS A 563 -18.74 26.87 -23.79
N TRP A 564 -19.05 26.56 -22.54
CA TRP A 564 -18.83 25.24 -21.97
C TRP A 564 -19.69 24.17 -22.67
N SER A 565 -20.97 24.48 -22.92
CA SER A 565 -21.89 23.57 -23.62
C SER A 565 -21.54 23.33 -25.09
N GLU A 566 -20.92 24.32 -25.75
CA GLU A 566 -20.48 24.22 -27.15
C GLU A 566 -19.15 23.46 -27.28
N HIS A 567 -18.46 23.16 -26.17
CA HIS A 567 -17.16 22.48 -26.20
C HIS A 567 -17.30 20.99 -26.55
N PRO A 568 -16.54 20.44 -27.53
CA PRO A 568 -16.71 19.06 -28.01
C PRO A 568 -16.49 17.96 -26.96
N GLN A 569 -15.64 18.22 -25.97
CA GLN A 569 -15.31 17.29 -24.89
C GLN A 569 -16.15 17.53 -23.61
N SER A 570 -17.19 18.38 -23.69
CA SER A 570 -18.02 18.66 -22.52
C SER A 570 -18.98 17.51 -22.20
N ASP A 571 -19.15 17.24 -20.91
CA ASP A 571 -20.20 16.35 -20.44
C ASP A 571 -21.51 17.14 -20.28
N SER A 572 -22.43 16.94 -21.21
CA SER A 572 -23.73 17.63 -21.24
C SER A 572 -24.51 17.54 -19.93
N VAL A 573 -24.42 16.41 -19.20
CA VAL A 573 -25.10 16.23 -17.90
C VAL A 573 -24.44 17.12 -16.85
N GLN A 574 -23.11 17.15 -16.82
CA GLN A 574 -22.37 17.92 -15.83
C GLN A 574 -22.51 19.43 -16.03
N VAL A 575 -22.46 19.89 -17.29
CA VAL A 575 -22.71 21.30 -17.66
C VAL A 575 -24.11 21.70 -17.19
N SER A 576 -25.11 20.85 -17.47
CA SER A 576 -26.50 21.11 -17.13
C SER A 576 -26.72 21.17 -15.62
N LEU A 577 -26.19 20.21 -14.85
CA LEU A 577 -26.30 20.23 -13.38
C LEU A 577 -25.63 21.46 -12.77
N SER A 578 -24.49 21.88 -13.31
CA SER A 578 -23.79 23.08 -12.84
C SER A 578 -24.58 24.36 -13.16
N ASN A 579 -25.17 24.45 -14.35
CA ASN A 579 -26.04 25.55 -14.75
C ASN A 579 -27.32 25.60 -13.91
N LEU A 580 -27.94 24.45 -13.65
CA LEU A 580 -29.11 24.34 -12.78
C LEU A 580 -28.81 24.82 -11.35
N LYS A 581 -27.68 24.40 -10.79
CA LYS A 581 -27.22 24.87 -9.47
C LYS A 581 -27.06 26.40 -9.44
N TRP A 582 -26.46 26.97 -10.48
CA TRP A 582 -26.30 28.42 -10.58
C TRP A 582 -27.65 29.15 -10.73
N LEU A 583 -28.56 28.68 -11.61
CA LEU A 583 -29.88 29.27 -11.80
C LEU A 583 -30.72 29.26 -10.51
N LEU A 584 -30.60 28.20 -9.71
CA LEU A 584 -31.23 28.12 -8.39
C LEU A 584 -30.63 29.15 -7.42
N SER A 585 -29.30 29.32 -7.41
CA SER A 585 -28.62 30.31 -6.55
C SER A 585 -29.05 31.77 -6.81
N ILE A 586 -29.50 32.09 -8.03
CA ILE A 586 -30.02 33.41 -8.40
C ILE A 586 -31.56 33.49 -8.38
N ASN A 587 -32.24 32.53 -7.74
CA ASN A 587 -33.70 32.43 -7.61
C ASN A 587 -34.47 32.34 -8.96
N GLN A 588 -33.85 31.82 -10.03
CA GLN A 588 -34.49 31.61 -11.33
C GLN A 588 -35.03 30.17 -11.49
N SER A 589 -35.85 29.70 -10.54
CA SER A 589 -36.32 28.31 -10.47
C SER A 589 -37.14 27.86 -11.68
N SER A 590 -37.90 28.77 -12.30
CA SER A 590 -38.68 28.47 -13.53
C SER A 590 -37.77 28.21 -14.73
N LEU A 591 -36.68 28.97 -14.84
CA LEU A 591 -35.68 28.82 -15.89
C LEU A 591 -34.82 27.57 -15.65
N ALA A 592 -34.51 27.26 -14.40
CA ALA A 592 -33.88 26.00 -13.99
C ALA A 592 -34.75 24.79 -14.40
N PHE A 593 -36.04 24.81 -14.08
CA PHE A 593 -36.94 23.71 -14.46
C PHE A 593 -37.06 23.53 -15.99
N ASN A 594 -37.14 24.64 -16.74
CA ASN A 594 -37.20 24.59 -18.20
C ASN A 594 -35.90 24.06 -18.82
N THR A 595 -34.74 24.45 -18.29
CA THR A 595 -33.43 23.95 -18.76
C THR A 595 -33.23 22.48 -18.41
N PHE A 596 -33.69 22.01 -17.25
CA PHE A 596 -33.71 20.59 -16.89
C PHE A 596 -34.55 19.77 -17.88
N ASN A 597 -35.79 20.18 -18.17
CA ASN A 597 -36.65 19.43 -19.09
C ASN A 597 -36.12 19.45 -20.53
N SER A 598 -35.56 20.58 -20.97
CA SER A 598 -34.94 20.69 -22.29
C SER A 598 -33.74 19.75 -22.43
N THR A 599 -32.84 19.72 -21.44
CA THR A 599 -31.65 18.84 -21.46
C THR A 599 -32.04 17.37 -21.39
N LEU A 600 -33.00 17.01 -20.54
CA LEU A 600 -33.54 15.65 -20.45
C LEU A 600 -34.13 15.16 -21.79
N ALA A 601 -34.80 16.04 -22.53
CA ALA A 601 -35.37 15.72 -23.84
C ALA A 601 -34.31 15.51 -24.93
N HIS A 602 -33.14 16.15 -24.80
CA HIS A 602 -32.04 16.04 -25.77
C HIS A 602 -31.08 14.87 -25.48
N LEU A 603 -31.07 14.31 -24.26
CA LEU A 603 -30.25 13.14 -23.92
C LEU A 603 -30.77 11.87 -24.58
N THR A 604 -29.88 11.13 -25.25
CA THR A 604 -30.20 9.86 -25.92
C THR A 604 -29.90 8.63 -25.07
N SER A 605 -28.99 8.74 -24.11
CA SER A 605 -28.54 7.67 -23.20
C SER A 605 -29.39 7.58 -21.94
N ASP A 606 -29.95 6.40 -21.64
CA ASP A 606 -30.75 6.18 -20.42
C ASP A 606 -29.90 6.30 -19.14
N TYR A 607 -28.60 5.99 -19.20
CA TYR A 607 -27.68 6.19 -18.08
C TYR A 607 -27.53 7.68 -17.72
N ASP A 608 -27.38 8.52 -18.74
CA ASP A 608 -27.20 9.96 -18.56
C ASP A 608 -28.49 10.64 -18.09
N LYS A 609 -29.65 10.15 -18.52
CA LYS A 609 -30.96 10.58 -18.00
C LYS A 609 -31.08 10.29 -16.50
N VAL A 610 -30.79 9.06 -16.08
CA VAL A 610 -30.84 8.67 -14.65
C VAL A 610 -29.86 9.51 -13.83
N ARG A 611 -28.66 9.77 -14.37
CA ARG A 611 -27.65 10.60 -13.72
C ARG A 611 -28.11 12.06 -13.59
N LEU A 612 -28.72 12.64 -14.63
CA LEU A 612 -29.26 13.99 -14.60
C LEU A 612 -30.43 14.11 -13.62
N GLU A 613 -31.38 13.16 -13.65
CA GLU A 613 -32.52 13.10 -12.73
C GLU A 613 -32.07 12.95 -11.27
N GLY A 614 -31.11 12.06 -11.01
CA GLY A 614 -30.52 11.88 -9.68
C GLY A 614 -29.79 13.13 -9.18
N GLY A 615 -29.04 13.80 -10.05
CA GLY A 615 -28.36 15.06 -9.73
C GLY A 615 -29.34 16.20 -9.44
N TRP A 616 -30.41 16.33 -10.23
CA TRP A 616 -31.47 17.31 -10.01
C TRP A 616 -32.19 17.11 -8.68
N GLN A 617 -32.52 15.86 -8.33
CA GLN A 617 -33.10 15.52 -7.03
C GLN A 617 -32.15 15.87 -5.88
N HIS A 618 -30.84 15.69 -6.05
CA HIS A 618 -29.86 16.06 -5.05
C HIS A 618 -29.79 17.59 -4.86
N LEU A 619 -29.81 18.38 -5.94
CA LEU A 619 -29.81 19.84 -5.86
C LEU A 619 -31.03 20.38 -5.10
N LEU A 620 -32.23 19.89 -5.43
CA LEU A 620 -33.47 20.28 -4.75
C LEU A 620 -33.54 19.83 -3.27
N ASN A 621 -32.89 18.72 -2.92
CA ASN A 621 -32.86 18.21 -1.54
C ASN A 621 -31.72 18.83 -0.70
N GLY A 622 -30.65 19.31 -1.34
CA GLY A 622 -29.55 20.02 -0.69
C GLY A 622 -29.99 21.37 -0.12
N GLU A 623 -30.82 22.12 -0.85
CA GLU A 623 -31.39 23.41 -0.39
C GLU A 623 -32.30 23.24 0.85
N LYS A 624 -32.98 22.09 0.99
CA LYS A 624 -33.83 21.80 2.17
C LYS A 624 -33.08 21.63 3.48
N LYS A 625 -31.75 21.51 3.47
CA LYS A 625 -30.95 21.46 4.71
C LYS A 625 -30.57 22.84 5.24
N GLU A 626 -30.43 23.85 4.38
CA GLU A 626 -30.09 25.21 4.82
C GLU A 626 -31.32 25.97 5.36
N ASP A 627 -32.52 25.66 4.86
CA ASP A 627 -33.77 26.27 5.36
C ASP A 627 -34.25 25.71 6.73
N ASN A 628 -33.80 24.50 7.12
CA ASN A 628 -34.21 23.88 8.38
C ASN A 628 -33.34 24.28 9.59
N ASP A 629 -32.14 24.83 9.39
CA ASP A 629 -31.28 25.29 10.50
C ASP A 629 -31.59 26.72 10.96
N ASN A 630 -32.33 27.51 10.17
CA ASN A 630 -32.81 28.84 10.58
C ASN A 630 -34.19 28.84 11.25
N THR A 631 -34.83 27.68 11.43
CA THR A 631 -36.17 27.55 12.05
C THR A 631 -36.18 26.73 13.35
N LEU A 632 -35.02 26.50 13.96
CA LEU A 632 -34.88 25.78 15.25
C LEU A 632 -34.22 26.61 16.37
N MET A 633 -34.32 27.94 16.32
CA MET A 633 -33.90 28.85 17.42
C MET A 633 -35.00 29.83 17.88
N GLU A 634 -36.27 29.59 17.55
CA GLU A 634 -37.41 30.21 18.23
C GLU A 634 -38.52 29.17 18.44
N GLU A 635 -38.41 28.43 19.55
CA GLU A 635 -39.52 28.06 20.46
C GLU A 635 -38.98 27.39 21.73
#